data_AF-A0A8H7ZCY7-F1
#
_entry.id   AF-A0A8H7ZCY7-F1
#
_cell.length_a   1.000
_cell.length_b   1.000
_cell.length_c   1.000
_cell.angle_alpha   90.00
_cell.angle_beta   90.00
_cell.angle_gamma   90.00
#
_symmetry.space_group_name_H-M   'P 1'
#
loop_
_entity.id
_entity.type
_entity.pdbx_description
1 polymer ?
#
loop_
_entity_poly.entity_id
_entity_poly.type
_entity_poly.pdbx_seq_one_letter_code
_entity_poly.pdbx_strand_id
1 'polypeptide(L)'
;MYKTQLLKVQQQQQQQLLQLRSLSSTAKCMKFAEIPLAPPDKILGITEAYNNDSNPKKINLGVGAYRDNSGKPIIFPSVKKAEEILLKKETEKEYTAIIGSKNFQSIVKNFIFNNSNKDANGKQLIDDGRVVTSQTISGTGSLRVIADFLNRFYTNKKILVPKPTWANHVAVFKDAGLQPEFYSYYETSKNDLDYANLKSSLQSQPEGSIVLLHACCHNPTGMDLTNEQWDEVLEIVQNKKFFPLVDMAYQGFASGKPYNDIELIRKLTKLANENKIPTFALCQSFAKNMGLYGERCGSISIITPSANESKAIESQLKKLIRPIYSSPPIHGSKIVEVIFDESSGLLPQWLEELDKVVGRLNTVRQKLYDNLDKSSYNWDHLLKQRGMFVYTGLSAEQVIKLRNDYSVYATEDGRFSISGINDGNVEYLANAINEVVKGN
;
A
#
# COMPACT_ATOMS: atom_id res chain seq x y z
N MET A 1 22.38 49.91 -54.86
CA MET A 1 21.72 49.97 -53.52
C MET A 1 21.06 48.62 -53.17
N TYR A 2 21.77 47.50 -53.39
CA TYR A 2 21.23 46.13 -53.31
C TYR A 2 22.27 45.14 -52.72
N LYS A 3 23.11 45.61 -51.78
CA LYS A 3 24.14 44.78 -51.13
C LYS A 3 24.22 44.94 -49.62
N THR A 4 23.20 45.54 -48.99
CA THR A 4 23.18 45.81 -47.54
C THR A 4 21.94 45.25 -46.83
N GLN A 5 21.06 44.55 -47.56
CA GLN A 5 19.87 43.89 -46.99
C GLN A 5 19.98 42.35 -46.87
N LEU A 6 21.02 41.73 -47.44
CA LEU A 6 21.27 40.28 -47.32
C LEU A 6 22.14 39.89 -46.11
N LEU A 7 22.80 40.85 -45.46
CA LEU A 7 23.63 40.60 -44.27
C LEU A 7 22.86 40.71 -42.94
N LYS A 8 21.63 41.23 -42.94
CA LYS A 8 20.76 41.26 -41.74
C LYS A 8 19.82 40.06 -41.61
N VAL A 9 19.67 39.25 -42.66
CA VAL A 9 18.81 38.04 -42.61
C VAL A 9 19.59 36.78 -42.22
N GLN A 10 20.92 36.74 -42.41
CA GLN A 10 21.76 35.62 -41.95
C GLN A 10 22.21 35.72 -40.49
N GLN A 11 22.13 36.90 -39.85
CA GLN A 11 22.44 37.05 -38.42
C GLN A 11 21.24 36.81 -37.47
N GLN A 12 20.00 36.79 -37.98
CA GLN A 12 18.81 36.47 -37.16
C GLN A 12 18.37 35.00 -37.24
N GLN A 13 18.89 34.20 -38.17
CA GLN A 13 18.63 32.75 -38.22
C GLN A 13 19.72 31.87 -37.58
N GLN A 14 20.80 32.47 -37.05
CA GLN A 14 21.84 31.75 -36.31
C GLN A 14 21.72 31.84 -34.78
N GLN A 15 20.64 32.44 -34.27
CA GLN A 15 20.33 32.51 -32.83
C GLN A 15 19.23 31.54 -32.36
N GLN A 16 18.77 30.60 -33.20
CA GLN A 16 17.70 29.66 -32.85
C GLN A 16 18.08 28.17 -32.84
N LEU A 17 19.36 27.85 -32.99
CA LEU A 17 19.86 26.47 -32.85
C LEU A 17 21.10 26.50 -31.97
N LEU A 18 21.09 25.64 -30.93
CA LEU A 18 22.06 25.53 -29.83
C LEU A 18 21.65 26.27 -28.53
N GLN A 19 20.46 25.95 -27.99
CA GLN A 19 20.44 25.66 -26.56
C GLN A 19 21.23 24.36 -26.36
N LEU A 20 22.55 24.53 -26.28
CA LEU A 20 23.44 23.53 -25.72
C LEU A 20 22.83 23.14 -24.37
N ARG A 21 22.39 21.88 -24.27
CA ARG A 21 22.24 21.22 -22.98
C ARG A 21 23.49 21.58 -22.19
N SER A 22 23.34 22.21 -21.04
CA SER A 22 24.40 22.32 -20.06
C SER A 22 24.78 20.89 -19.64
N LEU A 23 25.64 20.25 -20.42
CA LEU A 23 26.27 19.03 -20.02
C LEU A 23 27.19 19.39 -18.87
N SER A 24 26.95 18.70 -17.76
CA SER A 24 27.91 18.48 -16.70
C SER A 24 28.14 19.70 -15.80
N SER A 25 27.24 19.89 -14.82
CA SER A 25 27.78 19.84 -13.47
C SER A 25 28.50 18.51 -13.41
N THR A 26 29.83 18.51 -13.40
CA THR A 26 30.61 17.31 -13.12
C THR A 26 29.99 16.72 -11.86
N ALA A 27 29.18 15.68 -12.01
CA ALA A 27 28.86 14.83 -10.89
C ALA A 27 30.23 14.37 -10.45
N LYS A 28 30.76 14.99 -9.38
CA LYS A 28 31.95 14.47 -8.72
C LYS A 28 31.64 12.99 -8.57
N CYS A 29 32.45 12.16 -9.21
CA CYS A 29 32.34 10.73 -9.04
C CYS A 29 32.54 10.52 -7.54
N MET A 30 31.45 10.30 -6.80
CA MET A 30 31.53 10.09 -5.37
C MET A 30 32.38 8.85 -5.21
N LYS A 31 33.62 9.04 -4.74
CA LYS A 31 34.42 7.90 -4.29
C LYS A 31 33.63 7.25 -3.15
N PHE A 32 33.75 5.94 -2.96
CA PHE A 32 33.00 5.27 -1.88
C PHE A 32 33.21 5.91 -0.49
N ALA A 33 34.35 6.58 -0.27
CA ALA A 33 34.65 7.35 0.93
C ALA A 33 33.74 8.58 1.18
N GLU A 34 33.04 9.07 0.16
CA GLU A 34 32.14 10.24 0.23
C GLU A 34 30.66 9.84 0.32
N ILE A 35 30.35 8.54 0.29
CA ILE A 35 28.97 8.05 0.43
C ILE A 35 28.53 8.28 1.88
N PRO A 36 27.48 9.10 2.13
CA PRO A 36 27.00 9.32 3.48
C PRO A 36 26.33 8.07 4.04
N LEU A 37 26.46 7.85 5.36
CA LEU A 37 25.70 6.83 6.05
C LEU A 37 24.20 7.14 5.93
N ALA A 38 23.42 6.19 5.42
CA ALA A 38 21.98 6.32 5.35
C ALA A 38 21.38 6.31 6.77
N PRO A 39 20.39 7.16 7.07
CA PRO A 39 19.69 7.09 8.35
C PRO A 39 18.98 5.73 8.47
N PRO A 40 18.87 5.17 9.70
CA PRO A 40 18.16 3.91 9.91
C PRO A 40 16.68 4.04 9.53
N ASP A 41 16.09 2.96 9.05
CA ASP A 41 14.64 2.90 8.80
C ASP A 41 13.88 3.06 10.12
N LYS A 42 12.88 3.95 10.13
CA LYS A 42 12.11 4.33 11.32
C LYS A 42 11.39 3.15 11.99
N ILE A 43 11.12 2.06 11.27
CA ILE A 43 10.45 0.86 11.80
C ILE A 43 11.49 -0.21 12.17
N LEU A 44 12.53 -0.39 11.37
CA LEU A 44 13.54 -1.43 11.63
C LEU A 44 14.33 -1.15 12.92
N GLY A 45 14.72 0.10 13.18
CA GLY A 45 15.43 0.46 14.42
C GLY A 45 14.64 0.13 15.70
N ILE A 46 13.31 0.18 15.65
CA ILE A 46 12.43 -0.18 16.77
C ILE A 46 12.53 -1.67 17.08
N THR A 47 12.61 -2.52 16.05
CA THR A 47 12.71 -3.97 16.22
C THR A 47 14.05 -4.37 16.82
N GLU A 48 15.13 -3.70 16.40
CA GLU A 48 16.47 -3.92 16.96
C GLU A 48 16.51 -3.54 18.45
N ALA A 49 16.01 -2.35 18.81
CA ALA A 49 15.93 -1.93 20.20
C ALA A 49 15.10 -2.90 21.05
N TYR A 50 13.94 -3.33 20.54
CA TYR A 50 13.11 -4.36 21.19
C TYR A 50 13.86 -5.68 21.40
N ASN A 51 14.66 -6.14 20.42
CA ASN A 51 15.39 -7.40 20.55
C ASN A 51 16.51 -7.31 21.60
N ASN A 52 17.17 -6.17 21.71
CA ASN A 52 18.25 -5.92 22.68
C ASN A 52 17.77 -5.70 24.11
N ASP A 53 16.47 -5.41 24.31
CA ASP A 53 15.89 -5.25 25.65
C ASP A 53 15.73 -6.60 26.36
N SER A 54 16.26 -6.74 27.57
CA SER A 54 16.15 -7.95 28.40
C SER A 54 14.91 -8.00 29.29
N ASN A 55 14.09 -6.94 29.33
CA ASN A 55 12.88 -6.89 30.14
C ASN A 55 11.88 -7.97 29.69
N PRO A 56 11.44 -8.90 30.55
CA PRO A 56 10.50 -9.95 30.19
C PRO A 56 9.09 -9.42 29.86
N LYS A 57 8.77 -8.17 30.21
CA LYS A 57 7.49 -7.51 29.91
C LYS A 57 7.51 -6.65 28.64
N LYS A 58 8.61 -6.64 27.88
CA LYS A 58 8.72 -5.81 26.67
C LYS A 58 7.62 -6.13 25.65
N ILE A 59 7.10 -5.11 24.97
CA ILE A 59 6.06 -5.24 23.95
C ILE A 59 6.53 -4.60 22.65
N ASN A 60 6.40 -5.33 21.54
CA ASN A 60 6.63 -4.78 20.20
C ASN A 60 5.31 -4.44 19.51
N LEU A 61 5.02 -3.15 19.41
CA LEU A 61 3.88 -2.57 18.69
C LEU A 61 4.32 -1.86 17.39
N GLY A 62 5.59 -1.91 17.02
CA GLY A 62 6.11 -1.28 15.81
C GLY A 62 5.90 -2.13 14.54
N VAL A 63 5.97 -3.45 14.67
CA VAL A 63 5.98 -4.38 13.53
C VAL A 63 4.59 -4.57 12.93
N GLY A 64 4.45 -4.26 11.63
CA GLY A 64 3.22 -4.45 10.84
C GLY A 64 3.03 -5.89 10.32
N ALA A 65 3.22 -6.89 11.17
CA ALA A 65 3.01 -8.30 10.84
C ALA A 65 2.18 -8.98 11.93
N TYR A 66 1.24 -9.82 11.51
CA TYR A 66 0.30 -10.49 12.41
C TYR A 66 1.05 -11.46 13.34
N ARG A 67 0.54 -11.59 14.57
CA ARG A 67 1.02 -12.53 15.58
C ARG A 67 -0.18 -13.26 16.15
N ASP A 68 -0.01 -14.45 16.69
CA ASP A 68 -1.05 -15.16 17.45
C ASP A 68 -1.22 -14.59 18.87
N ASN A 69 -2.09 -15.19 19.70
CA ASN A 69 -2.33 -14.73 21.07
C ASN A 69 -1.14 -14.99 22.01
N SER A 70 -0.15 -15.76 21.56
CA SER A 70 1.12 -15.96 22.27
C SER A 70 2.19 -14.96 21.83
N GLY A 71 1.85 -13.99 20.97
CA GLY A 71 2.77 -13.01 20.42
C GLY A 71 3.74 -13.59 19.37
N LYS A 72 3.50 -14.80 18.86
CA LYS A 72 4.39 -15.48 17.90
C LYS A 72 3.95 -15.28 16.46
N PRO A 73 4.90 -15.26 15.48
CA PRO A 73 4.55 -15.34 14.07
C PRO A 73 3.72 -16.60 13.78
N ILE A 74 2.79 -16.49 12.84
CA ILE A 74 1.93 -17.59 12.40
C ILE A 74 2.04 -17.76 10.89
N ILE A 75 2.12 -19.01 10.44
CA ILE A 75 1.87 -19.39 9.05
C ILE A 75 0.43 -19.92 9.03
N PHE A 76 -0.40 -19.40 8.14
CA PHE A 76 -1.78 -19.83 8.04
C PHE A 76 -1.88 -21.33 7.70
N PRO A 77 -2.76 -22.09 8.36
CA PRO A 77 -2.90 -23.51 8.07
C PRO A 77 -3.23 -23.82 6.60
N SER A 78 -3.99 -22.96 5.90
CA SER A 78 -4.22 -23.07 4.45
C SER A 78 -2.92 -22.98 3.64
N VAL A 79 -2.02 -22.06 4.00
CA VAL A 79 -0.70 -21.88 3.39
C VAL A 79 0.19 -23.10 3.64
N LYS A 80 0.26 -23.61 4.88
CA LYS A 80 1.04 -24.83 5.17
C LYS A 80 0.59 -26.03 4.33
N LYS A 81 -0.73 -26.23 4.21
CA LYS A 81 -1.29 -27.30 3.36
C LYS A 81 -0.97 -27.08 1.88
N ALA A 82 -1.02 -25.84 1.40
CA ALA A 82 -0.61 -25.51 0.04
C ALA A 82 0.87 -25.83 -0.20
N GLU A 83 1.75 -25.53 0.75
CA GLU A 83 3.17 -25.89 0.68
C GLU A 83 3.40 -27.41 0.67
N GLU A 84 2.66 -28.17 1.47
CA GLU A 84 2.72 -29.64 1.44
C GLU A 84 2.30 -30.22 0.08
N ILE A 85 1.29 -29.61 -0.57
CA ILE A 85 0.87 -29.98 -1.92
C ILE A 85 1.98 -29.65 -2.94
N LEU A 86 2.57 -28.45 -2.84
CA LEU A 86 3.66 -28.03 -3.73
C LEU A 86 4.89 -28.92 -3.58
N LEU A 87 5.29 -29.25 -2.34
CA LEU A 87 6.42 -30.14 -2.07
C LEU A 87 6.27 -31.50 -2.77
N LYS A 88 5.04 -32.01 -2.91
CA LYS A 88 4.74 -33.28 -3.57
C LYS A 88 4.60 -33.17 -5.09
N LYS A 89 4.05 -32.06 -5.59
CA LYS A 89 3.68 -31.89 -7.01
C LYS A 89 4.74 -31.19 -7.86
N GLU A 90 5.52 -30.28 -7.28
CA GLU A 90 6.50 -29.51 -8.04
C GLU A 90 7.68 -30.36 -8.47
N THR A 91 8.04 -30.28 -9.74
CA THR A 91 9.18 -31.01 -10.33
C THR A 91 10.32 -30.09 -10.76
N GLU A 92 10.14 -28.76 -10.70
CA GLU A 92 11.04 -27.77 -11.29
C GLU A 92 11.03 -26.43 -10.55
N LYS A 93 11.96 -25.54 -10.93
CA LYS A 93 12.14 -24.18 -10.43
C LYS A 93 12.56 -23.21 -11.57
N GLU A 94 12.07 -23.45 -12.77
CA GLU A 94 12.32 -22.66 -13.97
C GLU A 94 11.79 -21.23 -13.85
N TYR A 95 12.32 -20.36 -14.70
CA TYR A 95 11.83 -18.99 -14.79
C TYR A 95 10.37 -18.95 -15.26
N THR A 96 9.55 -18.16 -14.56
CA THR A 96 8.23 -17.76 -15.07
C THR A 96 8.36 -16.65 -16.11
N ALA A 97 7.27 -16.37 -16.84
CA ALA A 97 7.20 -15.23 -17.74
C ALA A 97 7.44 -13.91 -17.00
N ILE A 98 7.89 -12.87 -17.73
CA ILE A 98 8.26 -11.57 -17.14
C ILE A 98 7.17 -10.98 -16.24
N ILE A 99 5.90 -11.18 -16.60
CA ILE A 99 4.72 -10.67 -15.87
C ILE A 99 4.07 -11.74 -14.95
N GLY A 100 4.78 -12.83 -14.66
CA GLY A 100 4.28 -13.97 -13.89
C GLY A 100 3.49 -14.97 -14.71
N SER A 101 3.00 -16.03 -14.04
CA SER A 101 2.22 -17.08 -14.69
C SER A 101 0.85 -16.58 -15.16
N LYS A 102 0.29 -17.21 -16.20
CA LYS A 102 -1.07 -16.90 -16.65
C LYS A 102 -2.14 -17.34 -15.65
N ASN A 103 -1.87 -18.41 -14.91
CA ASN A 103 -2.78 -18.91 -13.87
C ASN A 103 -2.93 -17.90 -12.73
N PHE A 104 -1.82 -17.45 -12.16
CA PHE A 104 -1.81 -16.41 -11.12
C PHE A 104 -2.47 -15.11 -11.60
N GLN A 105 -2.17 -14.65 -12.82
CA GLN A 105 -2.83 -13.47 -13.41
C GLN A 105 -4.36 -13.64 -13.48
N SER A 106 -4.84 -14.82 -13.89
CA SER A 106 -6.26 -15.15 -13.96
C SER A 106 -6.91 -15.12 -12.57
N ILE A 107 -6.28 -15.75 -11.58
CA ILE A 107 -6.73 -15.75 -10.19
C ILE A 107 -6.85 -14.34 -9.64
N VAL A 108 -5.81 -13.50 -9.82
CA VAL A 108 -5.84 -12.11 -9.37
C VAL A 108 -7.00 -11.34 -10.02
N LYS A 109 -7.18 -11.47 -11.35
CA LYS A 109 -8.28 -10.80 -12.05
C LYS A 109 -9.64 -11.24 -11.52
N ASN A 110 -9.84 -12.54 -11.35
CA ASN A 110 -11.10 -13.11 -10.89
C ASN A 110 -11.40 -12.76 -9.43
N PHE A 111 -10.38 -12.75 -8.58
CA PHE A 111 -10.53 -12.44 -7.16
C PHE A 111 -10.83 -10.96 -6.91
N ILE A 112 -10.16 -10.05 -7.62
CA ILE A 112 -10.30 -8.60 -7.42
C ILE A 112 -11.49 -8.03 -8.23
N PHE A 113 -11.54 -8.28 -9.53
CA PHE A 113 -12.45 -7.58 -10.44
C PHE A 113 -13.70 -8.37 -10.77
N ASN A 114 -13.63 -9.68 -10.99
CA ASN A 114 -14.86 -10.48 -11.11
C ASN A 114 -15.51 -10.70 -9.74
N ASN A 115 -14.75 -10.55 -8.64
CA ASN A 115 -15.21 -10.73 -7.26
C ASN A 115 -15.87 -12.10 -7.06
N SER A 116 -15.32 -13.14 -7.69
CA SER A 116 -15.95 -14.47 -7.76
C SER A 116 -17.40 -14.42 -8.27
N ASN A 117 -17.62 -13.74 -9.39
CA ASN A 117 -18.91 -13.52 -10.07
C ASN A 117 -19.88 -12.55 -9.35
N LYS A 118 -19.37 -11.64 -8.51
CA LYS A 118 -20.18 -10.66 -7.76
C LYS A 118 -20.01 -9.23 -8.23
N ASP A 119 -19.16 -8.97 -9.23
CA ASP A 119 -19.01 -7.65 -9.85
C ASP A 119 -19.12 -7.76 -11.38
N ALA A 120 -20.32 -7.48 -11.90
CA ALA A 120 -20.58 -7.48 -13.33
C ALA A 120 -19.75 -6.43 -14.10
N ASN A 121 -19.42 -5.30 -13.48
CA ASN A 121 -18.62 -4.26 -14.13
C ASN A 121 -17.18 -4.73 -14.31
N GLY A 122 -16.58 -5.27 -13.25
CA GLY A 122 -15.24 -5.83 -13.31
C GLY A 122 -15.16 -7.07 -14.22
N LYS A 123 -16.21 -7.90 -14.26
CA LYS A 123 -16.32 -9.00 -15.24
C LYS A 123 -16.30 -8.46 -16.67
N GLN A 124 -17.09 -7.44 -16.97
CA GLN A 124 -17.11 -6.81 -18.30
C GLN A 124 -15.72 -6.27 -18.70
N LEU A 125 -15.00 -5.60 -17.79
CA LEU A 125 -13.64 -5.14 -18.07
C LEU A 125 -12.68 -6.28 -18.40
N ILE A 126 -12.83 -7.44 -17.76
CA ILE A 126 -12.03 -8.64 -18.08
C ILE A 126 -12.38 -9.17 -19.47
N ASP A 127 -13.67 -9.35 -19.75
CA ASP A 127 -14.18 -9.87 -21.02
C ASP A 127 -13.77 -8.97 -22.20
N ASP A 128 -13.82 -7.64 -22.01
CA ASP A 128 -13.41 -6.63 -22.99
C ASP A 128 -11.88 -6.49 -23.13
N GLY A 129 -11.09 -7.29 -22.39
CA GLY A 129 -9.63 -7.25 -22.46
C GLY A 129 -9.01 -5.97 -21.89
N ARG A 130 -9.71 -5.26 -21.00
CA ARG A 130 -9.33 -3.96 -20.43
C ARG A 130 -8.56 -4.05 -19.11
N VAL A 131 -8.25 -5.25 -18.63
CA VAL A 131 -7.47 -5.47 -17.39
C VAL A 131 -6.11 -6.10 -17.70
N VAL A 132 -5.04 -5.31 -17.57
CA VAL A 132 -3.66 -5.81 -17.61
C VAL A 132 -3.22 -6.16 -16.19
N THR A 133 -2.72 -7.37 -15.97
CA THR A 133 -2.23 -7.81 -14.65
C THR A 133 -0.83 -8.37 -14.77
N SER A 134 0.06 -7.98 -13.87
CA SER A 134 1.41 -8.54 -13.74
C SER A 134 1.65 -8.94 -12.29
N GLN A 135 2.27 -10.09 -12.09
CA GLN A 135 2.86 -10.42 -10.79
C GLN A 135 4.05 -9.50 -10.49
N THR A 136 4.23 -9.15 -9.22
CA THR A 136 5.25 -8.23 -8.73
C THR A 136 5.82 -8.71 -7.39
N ILE A 137 6.88 -8.03 -6.93
CA ILE A 137 7.52 -8.27 -5.63
C ILE A 137 6.67 -7.61 -4.52
N SER A 138 5.49 -8.19 -4.27
CA SER A 138 4.49 -7.70 -3.33
C SER A 138 3.99 -6.28 -3.64
N GLY A 139 3.28 -5.66 -2.69
CA GLY A 139 2.75 -4.30 -2.86
C GLY A 139 3.83 -3.25 -3.10
N THR A 140 4.98 -3.36 -2.42
CA THR A 140 6.11 -2.42 -2.64
C THR A 140 6.68 -2.53 -4.04
N GLY A 141 6.85 -3.75 -4.56
CA GLY A 141 7.27 -3.97 -5.95
C GLY A 141 6.24 -3.45 -6.95
N SER A 142 4.94 -3.62 -6.67
CA SER A 142 3.86 -3.04 -7.48
C SER A 142 3.94 -1.52 -7.53
N LEU A 143 4.08 -0.87 -6.36
CA LEU A 143 4.20 0.59 -6.24
C LEU A 143 5.43 1.10 -6.99
N ARG A 144 6.56 0.39 -6.92
CA ARG A 144 7.76 0.75 -7.68
C ARG A 144 7.55 0.65 -9.18
N VAL A 145 7.00 -0.48 -9.65
CA VAL A 145 6.74 -0.73 -11.08
C VAL A 145 5.78 0.32 -11.65
N ILE A 146 4.67 0.63 -10.97
CA ILE A 146 3.72 1.64 -11.45
C ILE A 146 4.31 3.05 -11.39
N ALA A 147 5.13 3.36 -10.38
CA ALA A 147 5.76 4.68 -10.28
C ALA A 147 6.74 4.92 -11.44
N ASP A 148 7.59 3.95 -11.77
CA ASP A 148 8.48 4.04 -12.94
C ASP A 148 7.68 4.11 -14.25
N PHE A 149 6.55 3.40 -14.34
CA PHE A 149 5.67 3.45 -15.52
C PHE A 149 5.04 4.84 -15.69
N LEU A 150 4.44 5.39 -14.63
CA LEU A 150 3.84 6.73 -14.64
C LEU A 150 4.89 7.81 -14.88
N ASN A 151 6.09 7.66 -14.32
CA ASN A 151 7.19 8.58 -14.60
C ASN A 151 7.64 8.55 -16.08
N ARG A 152 7.51 7.43 -16.78
CA ARG A 152 7.83 7.36 -18.22
C ARG A 152 6.72 7.87 -19.12
N PHE A 153 5.47 7.58 -18.81
CA PHE A 153 4.37 7.71 -19.78
C PHE A 153 3.26 8.67 -19.38
N TYR A 154 3.11 8.98 -18.09
CA TYR A 154 2.07 9.89 -17.63
C TYR A 154 2.59 11.32 -17.61
N THR A 155 1.80 12.29 -18.08
CA THR A 155 2.31 13.68 -18.26
C THR A 155 2.55 14.36 -16.91
N ASN A 156 1.61 14.24 -15.98
CA ASN A 156 1.73 14.84 -14.65
C ASN A 156 2.61 13.95 -13.74
N LYS A 157 3.57 14.56 -13.05
CA LYS A 157 4.47 13.86 -12.10
C LYS A 157 4.03 14.01 -10.66
N LYS A 158 3.06 14.89 -10.37
CA LYS A 158 2.52 15.09 -9.04
C LYS A 158 1.70 13.86 -8.63
N ILE A 159 2.05 13.29 -7.48
CA ILE A 159 1.30 12.22 -6.83
C ILE A 159 0.86 12.66 -5.44
N LEU A 160 -0.45 12.70 -5.24
CA LEU A 160 -1.10 13.07 -4.00
C LEU A 160 -1.19 11.83 -3.10
N VAL A 161 -0.64 11.90 -1.89
CA VAL A 161 -0.71 10.85 -0.87
C VAL A 161 -1.40 11.39 0.39
N PRO A 162 -2.15 10.58 1.16
CA PRO A 162 -2.83 11.07 2.35
C PRO A 162 -1.84 11.54 3.41
N LYS A 163 -2.27 12.47 4.27
CA LYS A 163 -1.51 12.89 5.46
C LYS A 163 -2.22 12.43 6.74
N PRO A 164 -1.62 11.54 7.54
CA PRO A 164 -0.39 10.77 7.27
C PRO A 164 -0.65 9.63 6.25
N THR A 165 0.41 8.93 5.85
CA THR A 165 0.34 7.72 5.00
C THR A 165 1.44 6.72 5.40
N TRP A 166 1.49 5.55 4.78
CA TRP A 166 2.56 4.59 4.97
C TRP A 166 3.91 5.23 4.61
N ALA A 167 4.85 5.20 5.57
CA ALA A 167 6.11 5.95 5.49
C ALA A 167 6.89 5.77 4.17
N ASN A 168 6.80 4.59 3.55
CA ASN A 168 7.57 4.29 2.35
C ASN A 168 6.91 4.80 1.04
N HIS A 169 5.67 5.29 1.05
CA HIS A 169 5.04 5.86 -0.15
C HIS A 169 5.87 7.02 -0.72
N VAL A 170 6.22 7.99 0.12
CA VAL A 170 7.02 9.16 -0.30
C VAL A 170 8.38 8.73 -0.84
N ALA A 171 9.04 7.78 -0.17
CA ALA A 171 10.35 7.29 -0.58
C ALA A 171 10.30 6.59 -1.95
N VAL A 172 9.36 5.66 -2.14
CA VAL A 172 9.20 4.91 -3.41
C VAL A 172 8.90 5.86 -4.58
N PHE A 173 7.97 6.80 -4.39
CA PHE A 173 7.58 7.71 -5.47
C PHE A 173 8.66 8.72 -5.81
N LYS A 174 9.33 9.30 -4.81
CA LYS A 174 10.44 10.23 -5.02
C LYS A 174 11.60 9.56 -5.73
N ASP A 175 11.96 8.35 -5.34
CA ASP A 175 13.06 7.59 -5.96
C ASP A 175 12.74 7.17 -7.42
N ALA A 176 11.46 6.92 -7.72
CA ALA A 176 11.01 6.69 -9.09
C ALA A 176 10.90 7.97 -9.95
N GLY A 177 11.13 9.15 -9.38
CA GLY A 177 11.09 10.45 -10.07
C GLY A 177 9.72 11.13 -10.10
N LEU A 178 8.74 10.65 -9.35
CA LEU A 178 7.48 11.36 -9.11
C LEU A 178 7.64 12.42 -8.01
N GLN A 179 6.67 13.32 -7.91
CA GLN A 179 6.65 14.44 -6.97
C GLN A 179 5.54 14.21 -5.94
N PRO A 180 5.84 13.50 -4.83
CA PRO A 180 4.85 13.24 -3.79
C PRO A 180 4.48 14.53 -3.04
N GLU A 181 3.19 14.81 -2.98
CA GLU A 181 2.58 15.87 -2.16
C GLU A 181 1.46 15.31 -1.30
N PHE A 182 1.11 16.02 -0.23
CA PHE A 182 0.11 15.57 0.72
C PHE A 182 -1.27 16.18 0.45
N TYR A 183 -2.32 15.38 0.61
CA TYR A 183 -3.69 15.85 0.83
C TYR A 183 -4.14 15.52 2.26
N SER A 184 -5.06 16.30 2.83
CA SER A 184 -5.54 16.09 4.20
C SER A 184 -6.27 14.76 4.31
N TYR A 185 -6.09 14.05 5.42
CA TYR A 185 -6.79 12.78 5.66
C TYR A 185 -7.25 12.62 7.10
N TYR A 186 -6.36 12.88 8.06
CA TYR A 186 -6.61 12.65 9.48
C TYR A 186 -6.25 13.88 10.32
N GLU A 187 -7.09 14.20 11.28
CA GLU A 187 -6.87 15.29 12.24
C GLU A 187 -6.52 14.70 13.61
N THR A 188 -5.23 14.70 13.96
CA THR A 188 -4.72 14.10 15.20
C THR A 188 -5.35 14.71 16.46
N SER A 189 -5.64 16.01 16.47
CA SER A 189 -6.32 16.67 17.61
C SER A 189 -7.74 16.17 17.85
N LYS A 190 -8.41 15.64 16.81
CA LYS A 190 -9.76 15.06 16.91
C LYS A 190 -9.76 13.53 16.94
N ASN A 191 -8.60 12.92 16.68
CA ASN A 191 -8.44 11.50 16.42
C ASN A 191 -9.43 10.94 15.37
N ASP A 192 -9.82 11.74 14.38
CA ASP A 192 -10.82 11.37 13.37
C ASP A 192 -10.38 11.81 11.96
N LEU A 193 -11.16 11.42 10.94
CA LEU A 193 -10.97 11.90 9.57
C LEU A 193 -11.09 13.42 9.52
N ASP A 194 -10.14 14.08 8.86
CA ASP A 194 -10.25 15.49 8.50
C ASP A 194 -11.06 15.64 7.20
N TYR A 195 -12.30 15.16 7.21
CA TYR A 195 -13.04 14.91 5.97
C TYR A 195 -13.34 16.19 5.17
N ALA A 196 -13.61 17.30 5.85
CA ALA A 196 -13.83 18.58 5.20
C ALA A 196 -12.56 19.06 4.47
N ASN A 197 -11.40 19.02 5.13
CA ASN A 197 -10.16 19.43 4.48
C ASN A 197 -9.64 18.38 3.50
N LEU A 198 -9.96 17.11 3.67
CA LEU A 198 -9.67 16.07 2.69
C LEU A 198 -10.28 16.47 1.35
N LYS A 199 -11.57 16.81 1.32
CA LYS A 199 -12.25 17.24 0.09
C LYS A 199 -11.68 18.54 -0.46
N SER A 200 -11.53 19.56 0.37
CA SER A 200 -11.04 20.87 -0.09
C SER A 200 -9.60 20.81 -0.61
N SER A 201 -8.73 20.05 0.08
CA SER A 201 -7.34 19.86 -0.33
C SER A 201 -7.26 19.12 -1.66
N LEU A 202 -8.03 18.05 -1.88
CA LEU A 202 -8.09 17.37 -3.18
C LEU A 202 -8.62 18.29 -4.30
N GLN A 203 -9.70 19.05 -4.05
CA GLN A 203 -10.26 19.98 -5.04
C GLN A 203 -9.28 21.09 -5.45
N SER A 204 -8.39 21.50 -4.54
CA SER A 204 -7.37 22.53 -4.81
C SER A 204 -6.21 22.06 -5.71
N GLN A 205 -6.06 20.75 -5.90
CA GLN A 205 -4.90 20.20 -6.63
C GLN A 205 -5.04 20.38 -8.15
N PRO A 206 -3.92 20.41 -8.91
CA PRO A 206 -3.95 20.54 -10.36
C PRO A 206 -4.68 19.36 -11.02
N GLU A 207 -5.47 19.61 -12.06
CA GLU A 207 -6.11 18.56 -12.85
C GLU A 207 -5.09 17.54 -13.41
N GLY A 208 -5.52 16.29 -13.57
CA GLY A 208 -4.66 15.23 -14.08
C GLY A 208 -3.55 14.80 -13.13
N SER A 209 -3.57 15.20 -11.85
CA SER A 209 -2.65 14.67 -10.84
C SER A 209 -2.90 13.18 -10.59
N ILE A 210 -1.89 12.47 -10.12
CA ILE A 210 -2.06 11.09 -9.63
C ILE A 210 -2.54 11.17 -8.18
N VAL A 211 -3.51 10.35 -7.77
CA VAL A 211 -3.97 10.28 -6.39
C VAL A 211 -3.84 8.86 -5.86
N LEU A 212 -3.06 8.69 -4.79
CA LEU A 212 -2.93 7.42 -4.10
C LEU A 212 -4.08 7.25 -3.09
N LEU A 213 -4.82 6.15 -3.22
CA LEU A 213 -5.94 5.80 -2.36
C LEU A 213 -5.67 4.44 -1.70
N HIS A 214 -5.87 4.33 -0.38
CA HIS A 214 -5.83 3.05 0.30
C HIS A 214 -7.19 2.36 0.11
N ALA A 215 -7.20 1.10 -0.33
CA ALA A 215 -8.45 0.37 -0.60
C ALA A 215 -9.29 0.16 0.68
N CYS A 216 -8.61 -0.16 1.78
CA CYS A 216 -9.15 -0.34 3.13
C CYS A 216 -7.99 -0.44 4.13
N CYS A 217 -8.30 -0.45 5.42
CA CYS A 217 -7.35 -0.47 6.53
C CYS A 217 -6.23 0.56 6.35
N HIS A 218 -6.59 1.86 6.25
CA HIS A 218 -5.62 2.92 6.03
C HIS A 218 -4.40 2.78 6.98
N ASN A 219 -3.20 2.86 6.42
CA ASN A 219 -1.95 2.79 7.18
C ASN A 219 -1.32 4.19 7.16
N PRO A 220 -1.17 4.87 8.31
CA PRO A 220 -1.10 4.30 9.65
C PRO A 220 -2.40 4.35 10.47
N THR A 221 -3.43 5.06 10.02
CA THR A 221 -4.48 5.52 10.94
C THR A 221 -5.49 4.46 11.36
N GLY A 222 -5.69 3.42 10.54
CA GLY A 222 -6.80 2.48 10.63
C GLY A 222 -8.17 3.10 10.28
N MET A 223 -8.23 4.40 9.97
CA MET A 223 -9.48 5.09 9.70
C MET A 223 -9.78 5.04 8.21
N ASP A 224 -10.89 4.41 7.82
CA ASP A 224 -11.31 4.27 6.42
C ASP A 224 -12.49 5.21 6.11
N LEU A 225 -12.62 5.61 4.85
CA LEU A 225 -13.79 6.34 4.37
C LEU A 225 -15.03 5.42 4.34
N THR A 226 -16.21 5.98 4.64
CA THR A 226 -17.48 5.28 4.41
C THR A 226 -17.80 5.19 2.91
N ASN A 227 -18.81 4.41 2.56
CA ASN A 227 -19.23 4.26 1.16
C ASN A 227 -19.72 5.58 0.55
N GLU A 228 -20.43 6.37 1.33
CA GLU A 228 -20.95 7.68 0.95
C GLU A 228 -19.81 8.69 0.79
N GLN A 229 -18.83 8.64 1.71
CA GLN A 229 -17.64 9.48 1.60
C GLN A 229 -16.80 9.13 0.38
N TRP A 230 -16.72 7.84 0.02
CA TRP A 230 -16.07 7.41 -1.22
C TRP A 230 -16.76 7.96 -2.46
N ASP A 231 -18.10 8.05 -2.48
CA ASP A 231 -18.83 8.61 -3.62
C ASP A 231 -18.46 10.09 -3.85
N GLU A 232 -18.43 10.90 -2.81
CA GLU A 232 -18.01 12.32 -2.90
C GLU A 232 -16.53 12.47 -3.30
N VAL A 233 -15.64 11.62 -2.76
CA VAL A 233 -14.21 11.65 -3.15
C VAL A 233 -14.04 11.27 -4.61
N LEU A 234 -14.76 10.25 -5.09
CA LEU A 234 -14.69 9.82 -6.48
C LEU A 234 -15.31 10.85 -7.43
N GLU A 235 -16.27 11.66 -6.99
CA GLU A 235 -16.76 12.82 -7.75
C GLU A 235 -15.63 13.85 -7.96
N ILE A 236 -14.86 14.16 -6.91
CA ILE A 236 -13.69 15.05 -7.03
C ILE A 236 -12.65 14.44 -7.99
N VAL A 237 -12.35 13.15 -7.85
CA VAL A 237 -11.41 12.44 -8.74
C VAL A 237 -11.84 12.54 -10.21
N GLN A 238 -13.14 12.37 -10.50
CA GLN A 238 -13.69 12.53 -11.85
C GLN A 238 -13.56 13.98 -12.35
N ASN A 239 -14.04 14.95 -11.58
CA ASN A 239 -14.05 16.36 -11.96
C ASN A 239 -12.63 16.91 -12.20
N LYS A 240 -11.67 16.47 -11.38
CA LYS A 240 -10.26 16.86 -11.49
C LYS A 240 -9.47 15.96 -12.45
N LYS A 241 -10.11 14.94 -13.05
CA LYS A 241 -9.50 13.95 -13.95
C LYS A 241 -8.25 13.31 -13.34
N PHE A 242 -8.25 13.07 -12.04
CA PHE A 242 -7.10 12.44 -11.39
C PHE A 242 -6.92 11.00 -11.87
N PHE A 243 -5.68 10.55 -11.95
CA PHE A 243 -5.36 9.14 -12.12
C PHE A 243 -5.40 8.44 -10.76
N PRO A 244 -6.32 7.50 -10.49
CA PRO A 244 -6.35 6.78 -9.23
C PRO A 244 -5.28 5.69 -9.22
N LEU A 245 -4.44 5.71 -8.18
CA LEU A 245 -3.53 4.63 -7.84
C LEU A 245 -3.97 4.02 -6.50
N VAL A 246 -4.50 2.81 -6.53
CA VAL A 246 -5.00 2.13 -5.33
C VAL A 246 -3.91 1.26 -4.71
N ASP A 247 -3.61 1.44 -3.42
CA ASP A 247 -2.82 0.50 -2.62
C ASP A 247 -3.74 -0.41 -1.80
N MET A 248 -3.61 -1.72 -2.01
CA MET A 248 -4.44 -2.75 -1.39
C MET A 248 -3.57 -3.83 -0.74
N ALA A 249 -3.10 -3.56 0.47
CA ALA A 249 -2.25 -4.47 1.23
C ALA A 249 -3.00 -5.30 2.30
N TYR A 250 -4.25 -4.96 2.61
CA TYR A 250 -4.99 -5.46 3.77
C TYR A 250 -6.37 -6.03 3.43
N GLN A 251 -6.60 -6.43 2.18
CA GLN A 251 -7.88 -7.01 1.76
C GLN A 251 -8.23 -8.24 2.62
N GLY A 252 -9.37 -8.20 3.30
CA GLY A 252 -9.84 -9.22 4.24
C GLY A 252 -9.61 -8.86 5.70
N PHE A 253 -8.81 -7.83 6.00
CA PHE A 253 -8.46 -7.44 7.37
C PHE A 253 -9.35 -6.29 7.89
N ALA A 254 -10.19 -5.68 7.05
CA ALA A 254 -11.12 -4.65 7.52
C ALA A 254 -12.39 -5.29 8.09
N SER A 255 -12.99 -6.23 7.36
CA SER A 255 -14.25 -6.89 7.74
C SER A 255 -14.16 -8.37 8.08
N GLY A 256 -13.00 -9.01 7.87
CA GLY A 256 -12.86 -10.47 7.90
C GLY A 256 -13.29 -11.15 6.59
N LYS A 257 -13.89 -10.38 5.67
CA LYS A 257 -14.46 -10.86 4.41
C LYS A 257 -13.82 -10.09 3.25
N PRO A 258 -12.84 -10.65 2.53
CA PRO A 258 -12.05 -9.91 1.54
C PRO A 258 -12.86 -9.32 0.38
N TYR A 259 -14.03 -9.89 0.09
CA TYR A 259 -14.94 -9.37 -0.93
C TYR A 259 -15.70 -8.11 -0.46
N ASN A 260 -15.86 -7.89 0.84
CA ASN A 260 -16.48 -6.67 1.36
C ASN A 260 -15.48 -5.51 1.41
N ASP A 261 -14.19 -5.82 1.48
CA ASP A 261 -13.09 -4.85 1.64
C ASP A 261 -12.66 -4.17 0.34
N ILE A 262 -13.36 -4.43 -0.78
CA ILE A 262 -12.99 -3.94 -2.12
C ILE A 262 -14.07 -3.07 -2.76
N GLU A 263 -14.85 -2.38 -1.93
CA GLU A 263 -15.92 -1.50 -2.40
C GLU A 263 -15.41 -0.34 -3.27
N LEU A 264 -14.28 0.28 -2.91
CA LEU A 264 -13.61 1.27 -3.76
C LEU A 264 -13.32 0.73 -5.17
N ILE A 265 -12.91 -0.54 -5.27
CA ILE A 265 -12.60 -1.17 -6.55
C ILE A 265 -13.88 -1.33 -7.37
N ARG A 266 -14.99 -1.79 -6.77
CA ARG A 266 -16.29 -1.90 -7.47
C ARG A 266 -16.79 -0.55 -7.98
N LYS A 267 -16.62 0.52 -7.20
CA LYS A 267 -16.96 1.88 -7.63
C LYS A 267 -16.09 2.30 -8.83
N LEU A 268 -14.77 2.03 -8.77
CA LEU A 268 -13.85 2.33 -9.88
C LEU A 268 -14.13 1.51 -11.15
N THR A 269 -14.46 0.21 -11.05
CA THR A 269 -14.79 -0.63 -12.21
C THR A 269 -16.06 -0.12 -12.90
N LYS A 270 -17.08 0.26 -12.12
CA LYS A 270 -18.28 0.93 -12.65
C LYS A 270 -17.93 2.22 -13.39
N LEU A 271 -17.16 3.12 -12.76
CA LEU A 271 -16.77 4.40 -13.37
C LEU A 271 -15.88 4.22 -14.63
N ALA A 272 -15.11 3.14 -14.71
CA ALA A 272 -14.32 2.80 -15.89
C ALA A 272 -15.18 2.30 -17.06
N ASN A 273 -16.26 1.55 -16.79
CA ASN A 273 -17.25 1.16 -17.81
C ASN A 273 -18.07 2.36 -18.27
N GLU A 274 -18.41 3.28 -17.37
CA GLU A 274 -19.09 4.55 -17.68
C GLU A 274 -18.17 5.57 -18.38
N ASN A 275 -16.89 5.23 -18.60
CA ASN A 275 -15.86 6.09 -19.20
C ASN A 275 -15.62 7.41 -18.42
N LYS A 276 -15.99 7.46 -17.14
CA LYS A 276 -15.78 8.62 -16.25
C LYS A 276 -14.40 8.59 -15.59
N ILE A 277 -13.90 7.40 -15.27
CA ILE A 277 -12.52 7.14 -14.87
C ILE A 277 -12.02 5.96 -15.72
N PRO A 278 -11.65 6.21 -16.99
CA PRO A 278 -11.37 5.12 -17.94
C PRO A 278 -10.08 4.35 -17.63
N THR A 279 -9.24 4.85 -16.71
CA THR A 279 -7.96 4.24 -16.36
C THR A 279 -7.66 4.46 -14.89
N PHE A 280 -7.25 3.38 -14.22
CA PHE A 280 -6.69 3.40 -12.86
C PHE A 280 -5.73 2.23 -12.68
N ALA A 281 -4.90 2.29 -11.65
CA ALA A 281 -4.01 1.19 -11.28
C ALA A 281 -4.28 0.71 -9.85
N LEU A 282 -4.02 -0.57 -9.61
CA LEU A 282 -4.15 -1.21 -8.31
C LEU A 282 -2.87 -1.99 -8.00
N CYS A 283 -2.32 -1.77 -6.80
CA CYS A 283 -1.19 -2.48 -6.23
C CYS A 283 -1.69 -3.42 -5.12
N GLN A 284 -1.60 -4.73 -5.34
CA GLN A 284 -2.02 -5.74 -4.37
C GLN A 284 -0.82 -6.36 -3.65
N SER A 285 -0.97 -6.62 -2.36
CA SER A 285 -0.03 -7.44 -1.58
C SER A 285 -0.73 -8.66 -0.97
N PHE A 286 -0.07 -9.83 -1.05
CA PHE A 286 -0.46 -11.02 -0.29
C PHE A 286 0.29 -11.17 1.04
N ALA A 287 1.13 -10.19 1.39
CA ALA A 287 2.01 -10.30 2.56
C ALA A 287 1.24 -10.44 3.88
N LYS A 288 0.08 -9.77 4.00
CA LYS A 288 -0.72 -9.76 5.23
C LYS A 288 -1.83 -10.78 5.16
N ASN A 289 -2.69 -10.66 4.15
CA ASN A 289 -3.90 -11.48 4.03
C ASN A 289 -3.63 -12.98 3.82
N MET A 290 -2.45 -13.39 3.36
CA MET A 290 -2.03 -14.79 3.34
C MET A 290 -0.80 -15.05 4.22
N GLY A 291 -0.33 -14.07 4.99
CA GLY A 291 0.89 -14.21 5.80
C GLY A 291 2.17 -14.42 4.98
N LEU A 292 2.14 -14.17 3.67
CA LEU A 292 3.27 -14.37 2.74
C LEU A 292 4.27 -13.21 2.78
N TYR A 293 4.64 -12.76 3.99
CA TYR A 293 5.48 -11.57 4.21
C TYR A 293 6.82 -11.68 3.48
N GLY A 294 7.54 -12.77 3.73
CA GLY A 294 8.87 -13.05 3.19
C GLY A 294 8.87 -13.52 1.74
N GLU A 295 7.79 -14.14 1.28
CA GLU A 295 7.65 -14.64 -0.10
C GLU A 295 7.52 -13.54 -1.15
N ARG A 296 7.23 -12.32 -0.71
CA ARG A 296 7.09 -11.13 -1.55
C ARG A 296 6.09 -11.33 -2.70
N CYS A 297 4.97 -12.01 -2.44
CA CYS A 297 3.91 -12.19 -3.43
C CYS A 297 2.99 -10.97 -3.52
N GLY A 298 2.64 -10.55 -4.73
CA GLY A 298 1.70 -9.47 -5.03
C GLY A 298 1.49 -9.29 -6.52
N SER A 299 0.69 -8.28 -6.86
CA SER A 299 0.36 -7.97 -8.24
C SER A 299 0.17 -6.47 -8.46
N ILE A 300 0.33 -6.06 -9.72
CA ILE A 300 -0.16 -4.79 -10.25
C ILE A 300 -1.23 -5.10 -11.29
N SER A 301 -2.36 -4.39 -11.22
CA SER A 301 -3.38 -4.39 -12.25
C SER A 301 -3.62 -2.97 -12.76
N ILE A 302 -3.68 -2.81 -14.09
CA ILE A 302 -3.97 -1.54 -14.76
C ILE A 302 -5.21 -1.73 -15.61
N ILE A 303 -6.23 -0.91 -15.34
CA ILE A 303 -7.47 -0.86 -16.11
C ILE A 303 -7.27 0.15 -17.21
N THR A 304 -7.64 -0.22 -18.43
CA THR A 304 -7.35 0.56 -19.65
C THR A 304 -8.64 0.94 -20.36
N PRO A 305 -8.63 1.94 -21.25
CA PRO A 305 -9.83 2.30 -22.01
C PRO A 305 -10.20 1.23 -23.06
N SER A 306 -9.26 0.43 -23.56
CA SER A 306 -9.50 -0.59 -24.58
C SER A 306 -8.50 -1.76 -24.57
N ALA A 307 -8.88 -2.89 -25.19
CA ALA A 307 -8.00 -4.05 -25.39
C ALA A 307 -6.72 -3.71 -26.18
N ASN A 308 -6.77 -2.74 -27.10
CA ASN A 308 -5.59 -2.34 -27.87
C ASN A 308 -4.58 -1.59 -27.00
N GLU A 309 -5.05 -0.70 -26.11
CA GLU A 309 -4.19 -0.03 -25.14
C GLU A 309 -3.64 -1.02 -24.11
N SER A 310 -4.42 -2.03 -23.71
CA SER A 310 -3.93 -3.13 -22.86
C SER A 310 -2.70 -3.82 -23.45
N LYS A 311 -2.70 -4.11 -24.76
CA LYS A 311 -1.54 -4.73 -25.43
C LYS A 311 -0.30 -3.85 -25.33
N ALA A 312 -0.45 -2.54 -25.58
CA ALA A 312 0.64 -1.58 -25.49
C ALA A 312 1.18 -1.48 -24.05
N ILE A 313 0.30 -1.33 -23.06
CA ILE A 313 0.66 -1.24 -21.64
C ILE A 313 1.35 -2.51 -21.17
N GLU A 314 0.83 -3.70 -21.49
CA GLU A 314 1.47 -4.98 -21.14
C GLU A 314 2.88 -5.10 -21.74
N SER A 315 3.08 -4.66 -22.98
CA SER A 315 4.40 -4.67 -23.62
C SER A 315 5.41 -3.77 -22.90
N GLN A 316 4.97 -2.60 -22.43
CA GLN A 316 5.83 -1.65 -21.72
C GLN A 316 6.12 -2.12 -20.29
N LEU A 317 5.14 -2.74 -19.61
CA LEU A 317 5.37 -3.39 -18.31
C LEU A 317 6.43 -4.48 -18.43
N LYS A 318 6.39 -5.33 -19.46
CA LYS A 318 7.44 -6.33 -19.71
C LYS A 318 8.82 -5.70 -19.89
N LYS A 319 8.92 -4.65 -20.71
CA LYS A 319 10.19 -3.93 -20.93
C LYS A 319 10.70 -3.22 -19.69
N LEU A 320 9.80 -2.76 -18.82
CA LEU A 320 10.14 -2.09 -17.57
C LEU A 320 10.58 -3.07 -16.49
N ILE A 321 9.88 -4.19 -16.34
CA ILE A 321 10.16 -5.21 -15.31
C ILE A 321 11.46 -5.98 -15.60
N ARG A 322 11.69 -6.34 -16.88
CA ARG A 322 12.84 -7.17 -17.29
C ARG A 322 14.20 -6.68 -16.76
N PRO A 323 14.54 -5.37 -16.80
CA PRO A 323 15.79 -4.86 -16.24
C PRO A 323 15.78 -4.59 -14.72
N ILE A 324 14.62 -4.65 -14.05
CA ILE A 324 14.54 -4.47 -12.59
C ILE A 324 14.83 -5.80 -11.89
N TYR A 325 14.09 -6.86 -12.26
CA TYR A 325 14.21 -8.17 -11.61
C TYR A 325 13.98 -9.36 -12.55
N SER A 326 14.05 -9.16 -13.87
CA SER A 326 13.82 -10.20 -14.89
C SER A 326 12.40 -10.77 -14.92
N SER A 327 12.05 -11.61 -13.95
CA SER A 327 10.75 -12.24 -13.74
C SER A 327 10.52 -12.44 -12.23
N PRO A 328 9.26 -12.46 -11.76
CA PRO A 328 8.97 -12.49 -10.33
C PRO A 328 9.23 -13.86 -9.67
N PRO A 329 9.41 -13.92 -8.33
CA PRO A 329 9.57 -15.18 -7.59
C PRO A 329 8.34 -16.09 -7.69
N ILE A 330 8.54 -17.39 -7.86
CA ILE A 330 7.45 -18.33 -8.18
C ILE A 330 6.75 -18.95 -6.96
N HIS A 331 7.45 -19.15 -5.84
CA HIS A 331 6.94 -19.95 -4.71
C HIS A 331 5.65 -19.35 -4.11
N GLY A 332 5.70 -18.06 -3.73
CA GLY A 332 4.53 -17.36 -3.21
C GLY A 332 3.33 -17.33 -4.17
N SER A 333 3.55 -17.13 -5.48
CA SER A 333 2.44 -17.20 -6.45
C SER A 333 1.87 -18.60 -6.59
N LYS A 334 2.69 -19.65 -6.52
CA LYS A 334 2.21 -21.02 -6.59
C LYS A 334 1.42 -21.43 -5.34
N ILE A 335 1.76 -20.89 -4.16
CA ILE A 335 0.91 -21.03 -2.95
C ILE A 335 -0.47 -20.43 -3.19
N VAL A 336 -0.53 -19.22 -3.74
CA VAL A 336 -1.79 -18.55 -4.10
C VAL A 336 -2.57 -19.41 -5.11
N GLU A 337 -1.90 -19.91 -6.15
CA GLU A 337 -2.51 -20.78 -7.15
C GLU A 337 -3.13 -22.04 -6.53
N VAL A 338 -2.42 -22.71 -5.62
CA VAL A 338 -2.93 -23.90 -4.93
C VAL A 338 -4.10 -23.56 -4.01
N ILE A 339 -4.07 -22.44 -3.28
CA ILE A 339 -5.19 -22.04 -2.42
C ILE A 339 -6.46 -21.77 -3.22
N PHE A 340 -6.32 -21.14 -4.40
CA PHE A 340 -7.44 -20.80 -5.28
C PHE A 340 -7.87 -21.94 -6.22
N ASP A 341 -7.11 -23.04 -6.31
CA ASP A 341 -7.52 -24.24 -7.03
C ASP A 341 -8.69 -24.91 -6.29
N GLU A 342 -9.84 -25.03 -6.94
CA GLU A 342 -11.06 -25.64 -6.39
C GLU A 342 -10.80 -27.06 -5.88
N SER A 343 -9.93 -27.83 -6.54
CA SER A 343 -9.59 -29.21 -6.16
C SER A 343 -8.80 -29.31 -4.86
N SER A 344 -8.19 -28.22 -4.40
CA SER A 344 -7.46 -28.18 -3.13
C SER A 344 -8.38 -28.13 -1.90
N GLY A 345 -9.59 -27.56 -2.06
CA GLY A 345 -10.50 -27.25 -0.95
C GLY A 345 -9.96 -26.21 0.05
N LEU A 346 -8.91 -25.45 -0.28
CA LEU A 346 -8.22 -24.57 0.68
C LEU A 346 -8.78 -23.14 0.74
N LEU A 347 -9.43 -22.66 -0.33
CA LEU A 347 -10.02 -21.31 -0.37
C LEU A 347 -11.02 -21.07 0.79
N PRO A 348 -11.99 -21.94 1.09
CA PRO A 348 -12.90 -21.75 2.23
C PRO A 348 -12.16 -21.67 3.57
N GLN A 349 -11.13 -22.50 3.74
CA GLN A 349 -10.32 -22.50 4.96
C GLN A 349 -9.56 -21.18 5.14
N TRP A 350 -8.94 -20.67 4.06
CA TRP A 350 -8.28 -19.37 4.10
C TRP A 350 -9.24 -18.22 4.43
N LEU A 351 -10.46 -18.24 3.87
CA LEU A 351 -11.48 -17.23 4.19
C LEU A 351 -11.90 -17.27 5.67
N GLU A 352 -12.02 -18.46 6.27
CA GLU A 352 -12.30 -18.61 7.70
C GLU A 352 -11.12 -18.12 8.57
N GLU A 353 -9.88 -18.36 8.13
CA GLU A 353 -8.68 -17.87 8.81
C GLU A 353 -8.63 -16.32 8.84
N LEU A 354 -9.02 -15.65 7.75
CA LEU A 354 -9.15 -14.19 7.71
C LEU A 354 -10.17 -13.66 8.73
N ASP A 355 -11.34 -14.30 8.80
CA ASP A 355 -12.40 -13.92 9.73
C ASP A 355 -11.93 -14.07 11.19
N LYS A 356 -11.23 -15.17 11.51
CA LYS A 356 -10.61 -15.39 12.83
C LYS A 356 -9.55 -14.33 13.16
N VAL A 357 -8.73 -13.94 12.19
CA VAL A 357 -7.72 -12.87 12.38
C VAL A 357 -8.41 -11.57 12.77
N VAL A 358 -9.44 -11.14 12.02
CA VAL A 358 -10.16 -9.89 12.30
C VAL A 358 -10.91 -9.97 13.62
N GLY A 359 -11.58 -11.09 13.90
CA GLY A 359 -12.24 -11.34 15.20
C GLY A 359 -11.27 -11.15 16.36
N ARG A 360 -10.08 -11.75 16.30
CA ARG A 360 -9.05 -11.56 17.32
C ARG A 360 -8.59 -10.10 17.42
N LEU A 361 -8.31 -9.43 16.29
CA LEU A 361 -7.86 -8.03 16.29
C LEU A 361 -8.91 -7.11 16.95
N ASN A 362 -10.19 -7.33 16.68
CA ASN A 362 -11.29 -6.60 17.29
C ASN A 362 -11.39 -6.89 18.80
N THR A 363 -11.25 -8.15 19.21
CA THR A 363 -11.24 -8.51 20.64
C THR A 363 -10.12 -7.80 21.40
N VAL A 364 -8.88 -7.82 20.91
CA VAL A 364 -7.77 -7.18 21.62
C VAL A 364 -7.86 -5.64 21.60
N ARG A 365 -8.42 -5.05 20.53
CA ARG A 365 -8.74 -3.62 20.45
C ARG A 365 -9.79 -3.23 21.50
N GLN A 366 -10.86 -4.01 21.64
CA GLN A 366 -11.87 -3.79 22.66
C GLN A 366 -11.28 -3.91 24.07
N LYS A 367 -10.48 -4.95 24.33
CA LYS A 367 -9.80 -5.12 25.63
C LYS A 367 -8.87 -3.94 25.95
N LEU A 368 -8.10 -3.45 24.97
CA LEU A 368 -7.28 -2.26 25.18
C LEU A 368 -8.16 -1.06 25.54
N TYR A 369 -9.20 -0.80 24.75
CA TYR A 369 -10.15 0.28 25.00
C TYR A 369 -10.78 0.19 26.40
N ASP A 370 -11.22 -0.99 26.83
CA ASP A 370 -11.86 -1.21 28.13
C ASP A 370 -10.92 -0.92 29.31
N ASN A 371 -9.62 -1.22 29.17
CA ASN A 371 -8.62 -0.99 30.22
C ASN A 371 -8.03 0.45 30.24
N LEU A 372 -8.27 1.26 29.20
CA LEU A 372 -7.79 2.64 29.16
C LEU A 372 -8.63 3.57 30.04
N ASP A 373 -7.99 4.56 30.66
CA ASP A 373 -8.64 5.59 31.47
C ASP A 373 -9.27 6.65 30.54
N LYS A 374 -10.61 6.77 30.59
CA LYS A 374 -11.39 7.71 29.78
C LYS A 374 -11.61 9.06 30.46
N SER A 375 -11.14 9.27 31.69
CA SER A 375 -11.33 10.53 32.41
C SER A 375 -10.47 11.66 31.86
N SER A 376 -9.28 11.33 31.33
CA SER A 376 -8.26 12.29 30.91
C SER A 376 -8.10 12.36 29.39
N TYR A 377 -8.64 11.40 28.64
CA TYR A 377 -8.50 11.33 27.18
C TYR A 377 -9.64 10.51 26.55
N ASN A 378 -10.14 10.96 25.39
CA ASN A 378 -11.16 10.20 24.65
C ASN A 378 -10.48 9.13 23.78
N TRP A 379 -10.84 7.86 23.99
CA TRP A 379 -10.31 6.70 23.27
C TRP A 379 -11.28 6.10 22.24
N ASP A 380 -12.44 6.71 21.99
CA ASP A 380 -13.50 6.17 21.12
C ASP A 380 -13.02 5.87 19.69
N HIS A 381 -12.03 6.62 19.21
CA HIS A 381 -11.44 6.41 17.88
C HIS A 381 -10.83 5.01 17.72
N LEU A 382 -10.37 4.37 18.80
CA LEU A 382 -9.84 3.01 18.75
C LEU A 382 -10.88 2.05 18.18
N LEU A 383 -12.15 2.23 18.54
CA LEU A 383 -13.27 1.37 18.12
C LEU A 383 -13.74 1.66 16.68
N LYS A 384 -13.47 2.86 16.17
CA LYS A 384 -13.76 3.24 14.77
C LYS A 384 -12.69 2.73 13.81
N GLN A 385 -11.44 2.67 14.26
CA GLN A 385 -10.28 2.23 13.47
C GLN A 385 -10.32 0.72 13.17
N ARG A 386 -9.87 0.35 11.97
CA ARG A 386 -9.90 -1.02 11.42
C ARG A 386 -8.51 -1.51 11.01
N GLY A 387 -8.41 -2.79 10.70
CA GLY A 387 -7.17 -3.42 10.28
C GLY A 387 -6.21 -3.69 11.43
N MET A 388 -4.91 -3.72 11.11
CA MET A 388 -3.86 -4.14 12.05
C MET A 388 -3.35 -3.04 12.98
N PHE A 389 -3.72 -1.79 12.74
CA PHE A 389 -3.15 -0.65 13.45
C PHE A 389 -4.22 0.14 14.20
N VAL A 390 -3.78 0.79 15.27
CA VAL A 390 -4.46 1.93 15.87
C VAL A 390 -3.53 3.12 15.86
N TYR A 391 -4.10 4.30 15.65
CA TYR A 391 -3.40 5.56 15.78
C TYR A 391 -3.87 6.21 17.06
N THR A 392 -3.01 6.16 18.07
CA THR A 392 -3.39 6.43 19.46
C THR A 392 -3.61 7.92 19.73
N GLY A 393 -2.94 8.79 18.96
CA GLY A 393 -2.85 10.23 19.23
C GLY A 393 -1.81 10.57 20.31
N LEU A 394 -1.07 9.58 20.82
CA LEU A 394 0.07 9.83 21.70
C LEU A 394 1.16 10.63 20.97
N SER A 395 1.71 11.61 21.67
CA SER A 395 2.86 12.39 21.21
C SER A 395 4.14 11.55 21.13
N ALA A 396 5.13 12.04 20.40
CA ALA A 396 6.44 11.40 20.33
C ALA A 396 7.08 11.26 21.71
N GLU A 397 6.96 12.30 22.56
CA GLU A 397 7.44 12.30 23.94
C GLU A 397 6.80 11.19 24.77
N GLN A 398 5.49 11.00 24.64
CA GLN A 398 4.75 9.93 25.32
C GLN A 398 5.16 8.54 24.81
N VAL A 399 5.32 8.36 23.50
CA VAL A 399 5.80 7.08 22.94
C VAL A 399 7.24 6.77 23.39
N ILE A 400 8.10 7.78 23.49
CA ILE A 400 9.47 7.63 24.02
C ILE A 400 9.43 7.27 25.51
N LYS A 401 8.55 7.88 26.30
CA LYS A 401 8.36 7.53 27.71
C LYS A 401 7.87 6.09 27.88
N LEU A 402 6.91 5.66 27.07
CA LEU A 402 6.46 4.26 27.00
C LEU A 402 7.61 3.29 26.70
N ARG A 403 8.51 3.66 25.79
CA ARG A 403 9.69 2.85 25.46
C ARG A 403 10.65 2.76 26.66
N ASN A 404 11.02 3.89 27.24
CA ASN A 404 12.06 3.98 28.26
C ASN A 404 11.62 3.41 29.62
N ASP A 405 10.40 3.72 30.04
CA ASP A 405 9.93 3.42 31.40
C ASP A 405 9.19 2.07 31.46
N TYR A 406 8.63 1.60 30.34
CA TYR A 406 7.76 0.43 30.27
C TYR A 406 8.14 -0.61 29.21
N SER A 407 9.26 -0.43 28.49
CA SER A 407 9.69 -1.33 27.42
C SER A 407 8.60 -1.56 26.34
N VAL A 408 7.79 -0.54 26.05
CA VAL A 408 6.77 -0.58 24.99
C VAL A 408 7.29 0.12 23.74
N TYR A 409 7.53 -0.66 22.69
CA TYR A 409 8.19 -0.22 21.46
C TYR A 409 7.16 0.05 20.36
N ALA A 410 6.99 1.31 19.98
CA ALA A 410 6.12 1.74 18.89
C ALA A 410 6.75 2.84 18.05
N THR A 411 6.14 3.16 16.90
CA THR A 411 6.56 4.31 16.09
C THR A 411 6.16 5.61 16.78
N GLU A 412 7.05 6.60 16.71
CA GLU A 412 6.93 7.89 17.42
C GLU A 412 5.78 8.76 16.90
N ASP A 413 5.13 8.36 15.81
CA ASP A 413 3.90 8.97 15.31
C ASP A 413 2.64 8.46 16.03
N GLY A 414 2.77 7.61 17.05
CA GLY A 414 1.65 7.08 17.83
C GLY A 414 0.90 5.92 17.17
N ARG A 415 1.42 5.34 16.08
CA ARG A 415 0.84 4.13 15.44
C ARG A 415 1.26 2.87 16.17
N PHE A 416 0.29 2.13 16.70
CA PHE A 416 0.52 0.82 17.33
C PHE A 416 -0.01 -0.31 16.43
N SER A 417 0.76 -1.37 16.31
CA SER A 417 0.33 -2.65 15.75
C SER A 417 -0.45 -3.43 16.80
N ILE A 418 -1.76 -3.51 16.62
CA ILE A 418 -2.65 -4.27 17.52
C ILE A 418 -2.30 -5.76 17.53
N SER A 419 -1.66 -6.25 16.46
CA SER A 419 -1.16 -7.63 16.41
C SER A 419 -0.17 -7.96 17.54
N GLY A 420 0.55 -6.97 18.07
CA GLY A 420 1.45 -7.15 19.22
C GLY A 420 0.73 -7.24 20.58
N ILE A 421 -0.57 -6.95 20.61
CA ILE A 421 -1.39 -6.97 21.82
C ILE A 421 -2.07 -8.34 21.96
N ASN A 422 -2.05 -8.89 23.18
CA ASN A 422 -2.62 -10.18 23.53
C ASN A 422 -3.10 -10.18 24.98
N ASP A 423 -3.76 -11.27 25.38
CA ASP A 423 -4.33 -11.41 26.72
C ASP A 423 -3.30 -11.30 27.85
N GLY A 424 -2.03 -11.66 27.59
CA GLY A 424 -0.97 -11.59 28.59
C GLY A 424 -0.34 -10.21 28.76
N ASN A 425 -0.60 -9.25 27.87
CA ASN A 425 0.06 -7.94 27.90
C ASN A 425 -0.87 -6.72 27.82
N VAL A 426 -2.15 -6.90 27.48
CA VAL A 426 -3.09 -5.78 27.26
C VAL A 426 -3.30 -4.91 28.49
N GLU A 427 -3.39 -5.51 29.68
CA GLU A 427 -3.54 -4.77 30.94
C GLU A 427 -2.28 -3.96 31.29
N TYR A 428 -1.10 -4.58 31.13
CA TYR A 428 0.18 -3.89 31.35
C TYR A 428 0.35 -2.70 30.40
N LEU A 429 0.01 -2.89 29.12
CA LEU A 429 0.04 -1.83 28.13
C LEU A 429 -0.91 -0.68 28.47
N ALA A 430 -2.17 -0.99 28.82
CA ALA A 430 -3.15 0.04 29.17
C ALA A 430 -2.73 0.84 30.40
N ASN A 431 -2.22 0.17 31.44
CA ASN A 431 -1.69 0.85 32.63
C ASN A 431 -0.51 1.78 32.28
N ALA A 432 0.43 1.32 31.46
CA ALA A 432 1.56 2.15 31.01
C ALA A 432 1.07 3.39 30.23
N ILE A 433 0.09 3.24 29.34
CA ILE A 433 -0.51 4.36 28.59
C ILE A 433 -1.19 5.34 29.56
N ASN A 434 -1.97 4.85 30.52
CA ASN A 434 -2.68 5.69 31.49
C ASN A 434 -1.71 6.56 32.31
N GLU A 435 -0.58 6.00 32.77
CA GLU A 435 0.44 6.74 33.51
C GLU A 435 1.14 7.80 32.65
N VAL A 436 1.46 7.45 31.40
CA VAL A 436 2.13 8.37 30.47
C VAL A 436 1.21 9.51 30.01
N VAL A 437 -0.11 9.28 29.93
CA VAL A 437 -1.09 10.31 29.61
C VAL A 437 -1.37 11.23 30.80
N LYS A 438 -1.46 10.70 32.04
CA LYS A 438 -1.68 11.50 33.26
C LYS A 438 -0.51 12.40 33.64
N GLY A 439 0.71 11.98 33.32
CA GLY A 439 1.93 12.71 33.70
C GLY A 439 2.25 13.94 32.86
N ASN A 440 1.32 14.43 32.05
CA ASN A 440 1.44 15.60 31.18
C ASN A 440 0.46 16.70 31.56
#